data_AF-A0A438JP59-F1
#
_entry.id   AF-A0A438JP59-F1
#
_cell.length_a   1.000
_cell.length_b   1.000
_cell.length_c   1.000
_cell.angle_alpha   90.00
_cell.angle_beta   90.00
_cell.angle_gamma   90.00
#
_symmetry.space_group_name_H-M   'P 1'
#
loop_
_entity.id
_entity.type
_entity.pdbx_description
1 polymer ?
#
loop_
_entity_poly.entity_id
_entity_poly.type
_entity_poly.pdbx_seq_one_letter_code
_entity_poly.pdbx_strand_id
1 'polypeptide(L)'
;MQSIPRQPSRADPLMVSSPTPNSVDNFKDLSEAFVGQYLCSARHKQNISTLQNIKMRDNESLREFVKRFGQAVLQIEACSMDAVLQIFKRSICPSTPFFESLAKKPPTTMDDLFRRANKYSMLEDDVRAATQQVLVAGRASRDDADRHAKPPDRPKPVDRRKDGPSRPDRPPSHPYPCHTKNFSQ
;
A
#
# COMPACT_ATOMS: atom_id res chain seq x y z
N MET A 1 35.56 -59.44 19.26
CA MET A 1 35.63 -59.84 17.84
C MET A 1 34.29 -59.52 17.20
N GLN A 2 34.36 -58.86 16.06
CA GLN A 2 33.28 -58.22 15.33
C GLN A 2 32.68 -59.24 14.35
N SER A 3 31.36 -59.30 14.20
CA SER A 3 30.73 -59.88 13.01
C SER A 3 29.49 -59.09 12.66
N ILE A 4 29.64 -58.35 11.56
CA ILE A 4 28.68 -57.46 10.91
C ILE A 4 27.82 -58.33 9.98
N PRO A 5 26.49 -58.22 9.97
CA PRO A 5 25.68 -58.73 8.87
C PRO A 5 25.73 -57.75 7.68
N ARG A 6 26.10 -58.25 6.51
CA ARG A 6 26.00 -57.50 5.24
C ARG A 6 24.52 -57.31 4.85
N GLN A 7 24.13 -56.05 4.66
CA GLN A 7 23.14 -55.63 3.65
C GLN A 7 23.75 -55.90 2.25
N PRO A 8 22.98 -56.19 1.16
CA PRO A 8 21.92 -55.29 0.69
C PRO A 8 20.73 -55.95 -0.05
N SER A 9 19.57 -55.30 -0.03
CA SER A 9 18.76 -55.24 -1.26
C SER A 9 18.00 -53.92 -1.33
N ARG A 10 18.37 -53.14 -2.35
CA ARG A 10 17.61 -52.04 -2.97
C ARG A 10 16.11 -52.35 -2.87
N ALA A 11 15.36 -51.48 -2.19
CA ALA A 11 14.69 -50.35 -2.84
C ALA A 11 13.80 -50.84 -3.97
N ASP A 12 12.54 -51.11 -3.62
CA ASP A 12 11.43 -51.15 -4.56
C ASP A 12 11.48 -49.87 -5.40
N PRO A 13 11.54 -49.96 -6.74
CA PRO A 13 11.36 -48.80 -7.57
C PRO A 13 9.92 -48.33 -7.35
N LEU A 14 9.77 -47.24 -6.59
CA LEU A 14 8.56 -46.43 -6.64
C LEU A 14 8.28 -46.21 -8.12
N MET A 15 7.14 -46.75 -8.57
CA MET A 15 6.59 -46.46 -9.88
C MET A 15 6.51 -44.94 -9.96
N VAL A 16 7.51 -44.34 -10.62
CA VAL A 16 7.33 -43.03 -11.18
C VAL A 16 6.14 -43.22 -12.10
N SER A 17 5.04 -42.54 -11.80
CA SER A 17 3.88 -42.50 -12.67
C SER A 17 4.35 -41.83 -13.95
N SER A 18 4.95 -42.62 -14.84
CA SER A 18 5.26 -42.23 -16.19
C SER A 18 3.96 -41.71 -16.79
N PRO A 19 3.95 -40.52 -17.42
CA PRO A 19 2.79 -40.08 -18.15
C PRO A 19 2.42 -41.20 -19.12
N THR A 20 1.15 -41.59 -19.13
CA THR A 20 0.63 -42.56 -20.09
C THR A 20 1.09 -42.15 -21.49
N PRO A 21 1.76 -43.03 -22.25
CA PRO A 21 2.19 -42.73 -23.61
C PRO A 21 0.97 -42.81 -24.52
N ASN A 22 0.09 -41.83 -24.40
CA ASN A 22 -0.81 -41.45 -25.48
C ASN A 22 0.02 -40.46 -26.29
N SER A 23 0.78 -41.06 -27.21
CA SER A 23 1.44 -40.37 -28.30
C SER A 23 0.48 -39.33 -28.88
N VAL A 24 0.96 -38.10 -29.09
CA VAL A 24 0.29 -37.15 -29.96
C VAL A 24 0.34 -37.76 -31.35
N ASP A 25 -0.64 -38.62 -31.66
CA ASP A 25 -0.62 -39.54 -32.81
C ASP A 25 -0.72 -38.79 -34.15
N ASN A 26 -0.88 -37.47 -34.10
CA ASN A 26 -0.86 -36.59 -35.25
C ASN A 26 -0.30 -35.21 -34.87
N PHE A 27 0.41 -34.56 -35.81
CA PHE A 27 0.90 -33.19 -35.69
C PHE A 27 -0.20 -32.21 -35.27
N LYS A 28 -1.44 -32.47 -35.67
CA LYS A 28 -2.62 -31.70 -35.29
C LYS A 28 -2.80 -31.64 -33.77
N ASP A 29 -2.76 -32.77 -33.06
CA ASP A 29 -3.00 -32.81 -31.62
C ASP A 29 -1.87 -32.15 -30.85
N LEU A 30 -0.62 -32.32 -31.32
CA LEU A 30 0.53 -31.61 -30.79
C LEU A 30 0.41 -30.09 -30.99
N SER A 31 -0.01 -29.66 -32.18
CA SER A 31 -0.18 -28.24 -32.49
C SER A 31 -1.30 -27.60 -31.65
N GLU A 32 -2.39 -28.32 -31.41
CA GLU A 32 -3.51 -27.85 -30.58
C GLU A 32 -3.11 -27.74 -29.10
N ALA A 33 -2.44 -28.75 -28.55
CA ALA A 33 -1.91 -28.72 -27.19
C ALA A 33 -0.89 -27.58 -27.00
N PHE A 34 -0.01 -27.37 -27.98
CA PHE A 34 0.96 -26.28 -27.95
C PHE A 34 0.29 -24.90 -27.98
N VAL A 35 -0.69 -24.69 -28.87
CA VAL A 35 -1.45 -23.43 -28.93
C VAL A 35 -2.19 -23.20 -27.62
N GLY A 36 -2.83 -24.22 -27.06
CA GLY A 36 -3.48 -24.14 -25.75
C GLY A 36 -2.51 -23.71 -24.64
N GLN A 37 -1.37 -24.40 -24.53
CA GLN A 37 -0.34 -24.07 -23.55
C GLN A 37 0.24 -22.66 -23.75
N TYR A 38 0.48 -22.25 -24.98
CA TYR A 38 0.98 -20.92 -25.32
C TYR A 38 -0.02 -19.84 -24.92
N LEU A 39 -1.30 -20.00 -25.26
CA LEU A 39 -2.36 -19.06 -24.89
C LEU A 39 -2.53 -18.96 -23.38
N CYS A 40 -2.51 -20.08 -22.66
CA CYS A 40 -2.53 -20.09 -21.19
C CYS A 40 -1.32 -19.34 -20.60
N SER A 41 -0.11 -19.60 -21.13
CA SER A 41 1.13 -18.95 -20.67
C SER A 41 1.13 -17.45 -20.96
N ALA A 42 0.67 -17.05 -22.15
CA ALA A 42 0.53 -15.66 -22.55
C ALA A 42 -0.46 -14.91 -21.64
N ARG A 43 -1.63 -15.49 -21.38
CA ARG A 43 -2.62 -14.95 -20.43
C ARG A 43 -2.02 -14.80 -19.04
N HIS A 44 -1.35 -15.82 -18.53
CA HIS A 44 -0.73 -15.78 -17.21
C HIS A 44 0.30 -14.64 -17.08
N LYS A 45 1.14 -14.45 -18.10
CA LYS A 45 2.10 -13.33 -18.16
C LYS A 45 1.40 -11.97 -18.18
N GLN A 46 0.32 -11.82 -18.96
CA GLN A 46 -0.47 -10.59 -18.99
C GLN A 46 -1.13 -10.31 -17.64
N ASN A 47 -1.67 -11.32 -16.99
CA ASN A 47 -2.31 -11.21 -15.68
C ASN A 47 -1.33 -10.72 -14.59
N ILE A 48 -0.13 -11.28 -14.54
CA ILE A 48 0.93 -10.84 -13.62
C ILE A 48 1.28 -9.38 -13.89
N SER A 49 1.49 -9.01 -15.16
CA SER A 49 1.82 -7.63 -15.56
C SER A 49 0.74 -6.64 -15.12
N THR A 50 -0.53 -6.97 -15.36
CA THR A 50 -1.69 -6.16 -14.96
C THR A 50 -1.72 -5.91 -13.45
N LEU A 51 -1.50 -6.94 -12.62
CA LEU A 51 -1.47 -6.76 -11.16
C LEU A 51 -0.26 -5.95 -10.68
N GLN A 52 0.91 -6.13 -11.30
CA GLN A 52 2.13 -5.40 -10.92
C GLN A 52 2.04 -3.88 -11.19
N ASN A 53 1.23 -3.48 -12.17
CA ASN A 53 1.00 -2.08 -12.49
C ASN A 53 0.08 -1.37 -11.46
N ILE A 54 -0.61 -2.12 -10.61
CA ILE A 54 -1.47 -1.57 -9.57
C ILE A 54 -0.61 -1.29 -8.34
N LYS A 55 -0.22 -0.04 -8.16
CA LYS A 55 0.50 0.44 -6.96
C LYS A 55 -0.39 1.34 -6.11
N MET A 56 -0.11 1.34 -4.81
CA MET A 56 -0.67 2.30 -3.86
C MET A 56 -0.13 3.69 -4.19
N ARG A 57 -1.01 4.69 -4.21
CA ARG A 57 -0.67 6.09 -4.52
C ARG A 57 -0.46 6.88 -3.22
N ASP A 58 0.30 7.98 -3.26
CA ASP A 58 0.64 8.75 -2.05
C ASP A 58 -0.56 9.34 -1.31
N ASN A 59 -1.61 9.75 -2.04
CA ASN A 59 -2.82 10.33 -1.47
C ASN A 59 -3.99 9.33 -1.40
N GLU A 60 -3.69 8.04 -1.44
CA GLU A 60 -4.70 6.99 -1.46
C GLU A 60 -4.75 6.26 -0.12
N SER A 61 -5.95 6.13 0.45
CA SER A 61 -6.14 5.31 1.65
C SER A 61 -6.00 3.82 1.35
N LEU A 62 -5.62 3.03 2.36
CA LEU A 62 -5.43 1.60 2.19
C LEU A 62 -6.68 0.89 1.65
N ARG A 63 -7.87 1.30 2.08
CA ARG A 63 -9.15 0.75 1.62
C ARG A 63 -9.41 0.97 0.13
N GLU A 64 -9.12 2.16 -0.39
CA GLU A 64 -9.28 2.44 -1.82
C GLU A 64 -8.31 1.61 -2.66
N PHE A 65 -7.06 1.50 -2.21
CA PHE A 65 -6.07 0.63 -2.84
C PHE A 65 -6.53 -0.84 -2.87
N VAL A 66 -6.95 -1.39 -1.72
CA VAL A 66 -7.40 -2.78 -1.59
C VAL A 66 -8.59 -3.06 -2.50
N LYS A 67 -9.53 -2.11 -2.61
CA LYS A 67 -10.68 -2.21 -3.51
C LYS A 67 -10.24 -2.29 -4.97
N ARG A 68 -9.33 -1.40 -5.42
CA ARG A 68 -8.80 -1.44 -6.80
C ARG A 68 -8.04 -2.71 -7.10
N PHE A 69 -7.17 -3.14 -6.18
CA PHE A 69 -6.39 -4.35 -6.34
C PHE A 69 -7.29 -5.59 -6.38
N GLY A 70 -8.24 -5.71 -5.44
CA GLY A 70 -9.21 -6.80 -5.41
C GLY A 70 -10.04 -6.86 -6.69
N GLN A 71 -10.48 -5.72 -7.20
CA GLN A 71 -11.22 -5.65 -8.47
C GLN A 71 -10.42 -6.16 -9.66
N ALA A 72 -9.10 -5.94 -9.69
CA ALA A 72 -8.24 -6.47 -10.75
C ALA A 72 -7.97 -7.97 -10.59
N VAL A 73 -7.82 -8.45 -9.36
CA VAL A 73 -7.69 -9.89 -9.08
C VAL A 73 -8.91 -10.66 -9.55
N LEU A 74 -10.12 -10.11 -9.36
CA LEU A 74 -11.37 -10.73 -9.82
C LEU A 74 -11.52 -10.78 -11.35
N GLN A 75 -10.85 -9.90 -12.09
CA GLN A 75 -10.90 -9.86 -13.56
C GLN A 75 -9.93 -10.83 -14.23
N ILE A 76 -9.01 -11.41 -13.46
CA ILE A 76 -7.92 -12.22 -13.95
C ILE A 76 -8.27 -13.71 -13.81
N GLU A 77 -8.31 -14.44 -14.92
CA GLU A 77 -8.39 -15.90 -14.89
C GLU A 77 -7.01 -16.51 -14.60
N ALA A 78 -6.93 -17.39 -13.60
CA ALA A 78 -5.75 -18.23 -13.31
C ALA A 78 -4.45 -17.48 -12.94
N CYS A 79 -4.41 -16.91 -11.72
CA CYS A 79 -3.17 -16.50 -11.05
C CYS A 79 -2.97 -17.29 -9.76
N SER A 80 -1.75 -17.74 -9.48
CA SER A 80 -1.45 -18.45 -8.23
C SER A 80 -1.59 -17.51 -7.03
N MET A 81 -2.17 -17.99 -5.93
CA MET A 81 -2.35 -17.20 -4.72
C MET A 81 -1.04 -16.61 -4.20
N ASP A 82 0.06 -17.37 -4.21
CA ASP A 82 1.39 -16.86 -3.81
C ASP A 82 1.80 -15.64 -4.64
N ALA A 83 1.70 -15.72 -5.98
CA ALA A 83 1.98 -14.57 -6.84
C ALA A 83 1.11 -13.36 -6.51
N VAL A 84 -0.19 -13.54 -6.25
CA VAL A 84 -1.09 -12.45 -5.88
C VAL A 84 -0.64 -11.79 -4.57
N LEU A 85 -0.32 -12.59 -3.55
CA LEU A 85 0.15 -12.10 -2.24
C LEU A 85 1.49 -11.37 -2.35
N GLN A 86 2.43 -11.89 -3.15
CA GLN A 86 3.73 -11.26 -3.39
C GLN A 86 3.60 -9.94 -4.16
N ILE A 87 2.75 -9.91 -5.19
CA ILE A 87 2.49 -8.69 -5.96
C ILE A 87 1.83 -7.65 -5.07
N PHE A 88 0.82 -8.04 -4.27
CA PHE A 88 0.16 -7.15 -3.31
C PHE A 88 1.16 -6.54 -2.33
N LYS A 89 2.04 -7.34 -1.74
CA LYS A 89 3.05 -6.82 -0.79
C LYS A 89 3.99 -5.80 -1.46
N ARG A 90 4.37 -6.02 -2.73
CA ARG A 90 5.26 -5.12 -3.50
C ARG A 90 4.56 -3.84 -3.96
N SER A 91 3.23 -3.82 -4.03
CA SER A 91 2.46 -2.65 -4.48
C SER A 91 2.08 -1.69 -3.35
N ILE A 92 2.27 -2.07 -2.08
CA ILE A 92 2.09 -1.20 -0.92
C ILE A 92 3.32 -0.29 -0.72
N CYS A 93 3.07 0.97 -0.34
CA CYS A 93 4.13 1.91 0.04
C CYS A 93 4.93 1.41 1.25
N PRO A 94 6.28 1.25 1.14
CA PRO A 94 7.12 0.73 2.23
C PRO A 94 7.09 1.55 3.51
N SER A 95 6.72 2.83 3.42
CA SER A 95 6.61 3.77 4.54
C SER A 95 5.37 3.56 5.41
N THR A 96 4.45 2.66 5.02
CA THR A 96 3.19 2.47 5.73
C THR A 96 3.33 1.48 6.89
N PRO A 97 2.64 1.70 8.04
CA PRO A 97 2.59 0.73 9.13
C PRO A 97 2.03 -0.63 8.71
N PHE A 98 1.16 -0.64 7.69
CA PHE A 98 0.61 -1.86 7.13
C PHE A 98 1.67 -2.71 6.42
N PHE A 99 2.56 -2.10 5.62
CA PHE A 99 3.68 -2.79 4.98
C PHE A 99 4.57 -3.47 6.02
N GLU A 100 4.91 -2.78 7.11
CA GLU A 100 5.70 -3.38 8.19
C GLU A 100 5.03 -4.63 8.77
N SER A 101 3.70 -4.62 8.92
CA SER A 101 2.96 -5.79 9.41
C SER A 101 3.08 -7.00 8.47
N LEU A 102 3.07 -6.75 7.15
CA LEU A 102 3.26 -7.77 6.12
C LEU A 102 4.71 -8.23 6.01
N ALA A 103 5.67 -7.38 6.35
CA ALA A 103 7.07 -7.72 6.44
C ALA A 103 7.36 -8.62 7.65
N LYS A 104 6.82 -8.27 8.83
CA LYS A 104 6.98 -9.02 10.08
C LYS A 104 6.33 -10.40 10.03
N LYS A 105 5.14 -10.49 9.44
CA LYS A 105 4.41 -11.76 9.26
C LYS A 105 3.83 -11.83 7.86
N PRO A 106 4.49 -12.51 6.91
CA PRO A 106 3.98 -12.65 5.56
C PRO A 106 2.55 -13.22 5.55
N PRO A 107 1.65 -12.68 4.72
CA PRO A 107 0.32 -13.26 4.55
C PRO A 107 0.43 -14.59 3.80
N THR A 108 -0.33 -15.60 4.23
CA THR A 108 -0.38 -16.92 3.59
C THR A 108 -1.67 -17.17 2.82
N THR A 109 -2.70 -16.38 3.10
CA THR A 109 -4.02 -16.47 2.45
C THR A 109 -4.56 -15.07 2.15
N MET A 110 -5.49 -14.98 1.20
CA MET A 110 -6.21 -13.73 0.91
C MET A 110 -7.02 -13.24 2.12
N ASP A 111 -7.61 -14.15 2.90
CA ASP A 111 -8.39 -13.78 4.10
C ASP A 111 -7.54 -13.11 5.18
N ASP A 112 -6.33 -13.62 5.44
CA ASP A 112 -5.39 -12.98 6.38
C ASP A 112 -5.01 -11.59 5.89
N LEU A 113 -4.75 -11.45 4.59
CA LEU A 113 -4.44 -10.17 3.97
C LEU A 113 -5.57 -9.15 4.15
N PHE A 114 -6.80 -9.51 3.78
CA PHE A 114 -7.96 -8.63 3.88
C PHE A 114 -8.30 -8.28 5.33
N ARG A 115 -8.20 -9.25 6.25
CA ARG A 115 -8.40 -9.02 7.68
C ARG A 115 -7.45 -7.94 8.21
N ARG A 116 -6.17 -8.04 7.87
CA ARG A 116 -5.17 -7.05 8.30
C ARG A 116 -5.40 -5.70 7.63
N ALA A 117 -5.67 -5.69 6.32
CA ALA A 117 -5.94 -4.46 5.59
C ALA A 117 -7.13 -3.68 6.20
N ASN A 118 -8.22 -4.38 6.55
CA ASN A 118 -9.36 -3.77 7.23
C ASN A 118 -8.98 -3.18 8.59
N LYS A 119 -8.20 -3.90 9.40
CA LYS A 119 -7.71 -3.41 10.69
C LYS A 119 -6.93 -2.10 10.55
N TYR A 120 -6.00 -2.02 9.60
CA TYR A 120 -5.20 -0.82 9.38
C TYR A 120 -6.00 0.31 8.73
N SER A 121 -6.96 -0.02 7.86
CA SER A 121 -7.88 0.99 7.30
C SER A 121 -8.74 1.65 8.36
N MET A 122 -9.22 0.91 9.36
CA MET A 122 -9.97 1.50 10.47
C MET A 122 -9.09 2.43 11.31
N LEU A 123 -7.84 2.02 11.57
CA LEU A 123 -6.88 2.85 12.29
C LEU A 123 -6.57 4.17 11.54
N GLU A 124 -6.43 4.12 10.21
CA GLU A 124 -6.28 5.33 9.39
C GLU A 124 -7.48 6.27 9.53
N ASP A 125 -8.70 5.73 9.57
CA ASP A 125 -9.93 6.50 9.76
C ASP A 125 -9.98 7.16 11.15
N ASP A 126 -9.66 6.43 12.19
CA ASP A 126 -9.66 6.92 13.58
C ASP A 126 -8.65 8.05 13.77
N VAL A 127 -7.43 7.88 13.25
CA VAL A 127 -6.38 8.93 13.29
C VAL A 127 -6.82 10.18 12.54
N ARG A 128 -7.44 10.01 11.37
CA ARG A 128 -7.96 11.11 10.57
C ARG A 128 -9.12 11.83 11.26
N ALA A 129 -10.02 11.10 11.93
CA ALA A 129 -11.11 11.68 12.70
C ALA A 129 -10.58 12.45 13.92
N ALA A 130 -9.62 11.88 14.66
CA ALA A 130 -8.97 12.55 15.79
C ALA A 130 -8.25 13.84 15.38
N THR A 131 -7.52 13.81 14.26
CA THR A 131 -6.83 15.00 13.71
C THR A 131 -7.82 16.11 13.37
N GLN A 132 -8.97 15.76 12.77
CA GLN A 132 -10.03 16.73 12.48
C GLN A 132 -10.64 17.32 13.77
N GLN A 133 -10.87 16.50 14.80
CA GLN A 133 -11.38 16.99 16.08
C GLN A 133 -10.42 17.96 16.76
N VAL A 134 -9.11 17.70 16.74
CA VAL A 134 -8.09 18.61 17.29
C VAL A 134 -8.09 19.94 16.53
N LEU A 135 -8.19 19.91 15.20
CA LEU A 135 -8.28 21.13 14.39
C LEU A 135 -9.56 21.94 14.67
N VAL A 136 -10.69 21.27 14.87
CA VAL A 136 -11.97 21.93 15.19
C VAL A 136 -11.94 22.51 16.60
N ALA A 137 -11.47 21.76 17.60
CA ALA A 137 -11.34 22.22 18.98
C ALA A 137 -10.33 23.37 19.11
N GLY A 138 -9.21 23.31 18.37
CA GLY A 138 -8.23 24.40 18.31
C GLY A 138 -8.75 25.68 17.66
N ARG A 139 -9.76 25.58 16.78
CA ARG A 139 -10.46 26.74 16.20
C ARG A 139 -11.47 27.32 17.18
N ALA A 140 -12.28 26.49 17.83
CA ALA A 140 -13.23 26.93 18.86
C ALA A 140 -12.51 27.67 20.00
N SER A 141 -11.40 27.12 20.51
CA SER A 141 -10.61 27.77 21.57
C SER A 141 -10.00 29.12 21.16
N ARG A 142 -9.76 29.39 19.88
CA ARG A 142 -9.26 30.69 19.39
C ARG A 142 -10.40 31.69 19.17
N ASP A 143 -11.54 31.22 18.68
CA ASP A 143 -12.71 32.06 18.43
C ASP A 143 -13.36 32.53 19.76
N ASP A 144 -13.28 31.72 20.82
CA ASP A 144 -13.69 32.11 22.18
C ASP A 144 -12.71 33.10 22.84
N ALA A 145 -11.40 33.00 22.55
CA ALA A 145 -10.39 33.94 23.06
C ALA A 145 -10.49 35.32 22.38
N ASP A 146 -10.87 35.37 21.10
CA ASP A 146 -11.06 36.62 20.35
C ASP A 146 -12.34 37.35 20.77
N ARG A 147 -13.43 36.61 21.08
CA ARG A 147 -14.69 37.20 21.58
C ARG A 147 -14.65 37.65 23.04
N HIS A 148 -13.68 37.19 23.84
CA HIS A 148 -13.53 37.57 25.26
C HIS A 148 -12.43 38.59 25.55
N ALA A 149 -11.80 39.17 24.52
CA ALA A 149 -10.93 40.32 24.67
C ALA A 149 -11.75 41.59 24.97
N LYS A 150 -12.26 41.68 26.21
CA LYS A 150 -12.78 42.93 26.78
C LYS A 150 -11.63 43.94 26.77
N PRO A 151 -11.79 45.15 26.19
CA PRO A 151 -10.76 46.16 26.29
C PRO A 151 -10.63 46.53 27.79
N PRO A 152 -9.41 46.55 28.37
CA PRO A 152 -9.25 47.05 29.72
C PRO A 152 -9.56 48.56 29.69
N ASP A 153 -10.68 48.89 30.31
CA ASP A 153 -11.12 50.24 30.62
C ASP A 153 -10.04 50.92 31.48
N ARG A 154 -9.38 51.96 30.94
CA ARG A 154 -8.50 52.81 31.75
C ARG A 154 -8.66 54.28 31.33
N PRO A 155 -8.71 55.24 32.28
CA PRO A 155 -9.26 56.56 32.06
C PRO A 155 -8.31 57.49 31.29
N LYS A 156 -8.91 58.46 30.60
CA LYS A 156 -8.23 59.61 29.97
C LYS A 156 -7.29 60.34 30.94
N PRO A 157 -6.13 60.80 30.44
CA PRO A 157 -5.58 62.08 30.86
C PRO A 157 -5.60 63.10 29.71
N VAL A 158 -5.86 64.33 30.10
CA VAL A 158 -5.94 65.52 29.26
C VAL A 158 -4.59 65.89 28.63
N ASP A 159 -4.67 66.23 27.35
CA ASP A 159 -3.94 67.26 26.58
C ASP A 159 -2.47 67.60 26.96
N ARG A 160 -1.54 67.29 26.05
CA ARG A 160 -0.41 68.18 25.71
C ARG A 160 0.10 67.88 24.30
N ARG A 161 -0.14 68.83 23.41
CA ARG A 161 0.35 68.91 22.03
C ARG A 161 1.90 68.83 21.95
N LYS A 162 2.44 68.16 20.93
CA LYS A 162 3.19 68.78 19.81
C LYS A 162 3.86 67.76 18.86
N ASP A 163 3.60 67.96 17.57
CA ASP A 163 4.48 67.91 16.39
C ASP A 163 5.27 66.63 15.98
N GLY A 164 5.08 66.20 14.72
CA GLY A 164 6.08 65.41 13.95
C GLY A 164 5.52 64.35 12.98
N PRO A 165 5.71 64.44 11.64
CA PRO A 165 4.94 63.66 10.65
C PRO A 165 5.65 62.42 10.03
N SER A 166 4.80 61.45 9.63
CA SER A 166 4.90 60.52 8.48
C SER A 166 6.03 59.49 8.36
N ARG A 167 5.68 58.18 8.29
CA ARG A 167 5.59 57.40 7.03
C ARG A 167 5.17 55.92 7.23
N PRO A 168 4.58 55.27 6.20
CA PRO A 168 4.06 53.91 6.25
C PRO A 168 5.11 52.88 5.78
N ASP A 169 4.97 51.62 6.21
CA ASP A 169 4.87 50.43 5.35
C ASP A 169 5.29 49.11 6.02
N ARG A 170 4.49 48.09 5.72
CA ARG A 170 4.69 46.63 5.77
C ARG A 170 4.13 46.14 4.41
N PRO A 171 4.39 44.95 3.79
CA PRO A 171 5.05 43.67 4.17
C PRO A 171 6.04 43.15 3.03
N PRO A 172 6.42 41.85 2.80
CA PRO A 172 5.91 40.57 3.35
C PRO A 172 6.90 39.45 3.73
N SER A 173 6.32 38.53 4.49
CA SER A 173 6.66 37.13 4.72
C SER A 173 6.79 36.32 3.42
N HIS A 174 7.90 35.62 3.26
CA HIS A 174 8.05 34.52 2.31
C HIS A 174 7.82 33.17 3.01
N PRO A 175 7.02 32.25 2.45
CA PRO A 175 7.09 30.82 2.77
C PRO A 175 8.11 30.15 1.85
N TYR A 176 9.05 29.41 2.42
CA TYR A 176 9.93 28.51 1.66
C TYR A 176 9.12 27.34 1.07
N PRO A 177 9.26 27.01 -0.23
CA PRO A 177 8.87 25.71 -0.77
C PRO A 177 10.01 24.69 -0.60
N CYS A 178 9.69 23.50 -0.09
CA CYS A 178 10.62 22.37 -0.07
C CYS A 178 10.82 21.85 -1.51
N HIS A 179 12.00 22.09 -2.08
CA HIS A 179 12.40 21.50 -3.35
C HIS A 179 12.64 19.99 -3.21
N THR A 180 11.98 19.21 -4.06
CA THR A 180 12.33 17.83 -4.39
C THR A 180 13.63 17.82 -5.18
N LYS A 181 14.63 17.06 -4.71
CA LYS A 181 15.80 16.71 -5.53
C LYS A 181 15.54 15.37 -6.20
N ASN A 182 15.24 15.43 -7.50
CA ASN A 182 15.34 14.29 -8.38
C ASN A 182 16.81 13.92 -8.53
N PHE A 183 17.18 12.69 -8.16
CA PHE A 183 18.44 12.09 -8.57
C PHE A 183 18.14 11.06 -9.65
N SER A 184 18.49 11.43 -10.88
CA SER A 184 18.75 10.50 -11.98
C SER A 184 20.24 10.20 -11.96
N GLN A 185 20.61 8.91 -11.91
CA GLN A 185 21.66 8.28 -12.72
C GLN A 185 21.33 6.80 -12.84
#